data_AF-A0A917G1P7-F1
#
_entry.id   AF-A0A917G1P7-F1
#
_cell.length_a   1.000
_cell.length_b   1.000
_cell.length_c   1.000
_cell.angle_alpha   90.00
_cell.angle_beta   90.00
_cell.angle_gamma   90.00
#
_symmetry.space_group_name_H-M   'P 1'
#
loop_
_entity.id
_entity.type
_entity.pdbx_description
1 polymer ?
#
loop_
_entity_poly.entity_id
_entity_poly.type
_entity_poly.pdbx_seq_one_letter_code
_entity_poly.pdbx_strand_id
1 'polypeptide(L)'
;MGKSCYYGMEELERMRDRLDNILIAKMMHDYGKPLPGSCFFTPESQYEAVESLFQPALELLFSASVEFEDDDMEETRCITIPVSELMTLREEQKAVLADIVSSFEDPLGELWGEAEVGDDQLQVTINGVWGYSSSVMKCIVRFKKKLDEMMKGVCAENGAHAG
;
A
#
# COMPACT_ATOMS: atom_id res chain seq x y z
N MET A 1 8.93 25.26 -33.07
CA MET A 1 8.18 25.90 -31.98
C MET A 1 7.56 24.81 -31.13
N GLY A 2 8.11 24.54 -29.95
CA GLY A 2 7.52 23.58 -29.02
C GLY A 2 6.24 24.17 -28.45
N LYS A 3 5.12 23.44 -28.55
CA LYS A 3 3.90 23.79 -27.82
C LYS A 3 4.18 23.48 -26.35
N SER A 4 4.35 24.50 -25.51
CA SER A 4 4.35 24.30 -24.07
C SER A 4 2.90 24.13 -23.62
N CYS A 5 2.56 22.95 -23.12
CA CYS A 5 1.29 22.74 -22.43
C CYS A 5 1.44 23.33 -21.02
N TYR A 6 0.61 24.31 -20.67
CA TYR A 6 0.50 24.81 -19.31
C TYR A 6 -0.67 24.09 -18.68
N TYR A 7 -0.39 23.16 -17.76
CA TYR A 7 -1.41 22.50 -16.97
C TYR A 7 -1.60 23.27 -15.66
N GLY A 8 -2.85 23.49 -15.27
CA GLY A 8 -3.15 24.03 -13.94
C GLY A 8 -2.79 23.03 -12.84
N MET A 9 -2.54 23.51 -11.62
CA MET A 9 -2.16 22.66 -10.48
C MET A 9 -3.19 21.54 -10.23
N GLU A 10 -4.49 21.88 -10.25
CA GLU A 10 -5.60 20.92 -10.11
C GLU A 10 -5.59 19.81 -11.18
N GLU A 11 -5.15 20.11 -12.40
CA GLU A 11 -5.12 19.13 -13.48
C GLU A 11 -3.92 18.18 -13.34
N LEU A 12 -2.79 18.69 -12.84
CA LEU A 12 -1.64 17.86 -12.48
C LEU A 12 -1.95 16.93 -11.31
N GLU A 13 -2.68 17.41 -10.30
CA GLU A 13 -3.15 16.61 -9.16
C GLU A 13 -4.07 15.47 -9.62
N ARG A 14 -5.09 15.76 -10.43
CA ARG A 14 -5.96 14.70 -10.98
C ARG A 14 -5.21 13.68 -11.83
N MET A 15 -4.18 14.11 -12.56
CA MET A 15 -3.33 13.18 -13.33
C MET A 15 -2.49 12.30 -12.40
N ARG A 16 -1.98 12.84 -11.29
CA ARG A 16 -1.23 12.09 -10.28
C ARG A 16 -2.10 10.98 -9.67
N ASP A 17 -3.30 11.31 -9.18
CA ASP A 17 -4.20 10.32 -8.56
C ASP A 17 -4.55 9.17 -9.52
N ARG A 18 -4.77 9.49 -10.80
CA ARG A 18 -5.01 8.50 -11.85
C ARG A 18 -3.80 7.61 -12.08
N LEU A 19 -2.59 8.17 -12.11
CA LEU A 19 -1.36 7.40 -12.27
C LEU A 19 -1.13 6.49 -11.06
N ASP A 20 -1.32 6.99 -9.84
CA ASP A 20 -1.22 6.17 -8.63
C ASP A 20 -2.20 5.01 -8.66
N ASN A 21 -3.45 5.25 -9.03
CA ASN A 21 -4.45 4.20 -9.20
C ASN A 21 -4.05 3.14 -10.24
N ILE A 22 -3.51 3.55 -11.40
CA ILE A 22 -3.02 2.61 -12.43
C ILE A 22 -1.83 1.79 -11.90
N LEU A 23 -0.92 2.42 -11.16
CA LEU A 23 0.23 1.74 -10.56
C LEU A 23 -0.20 0.74 -9.50
N ILE A 24 -1.13 1.11 -8.63
CA ILE A 24 -1.73 0.22 -7.61
C ILE A 24 -2.43 -0.95 -8.30
N ALA A 25 -3.23 -0.69 -9.32
CA ALA A 25 -3.90 -1.71 -10.12
C ALA A 25 -2.91 -2.73 -10.69
N LYS A 26 -1.81 -2.24 -11.27
CA LYS A 26 -0.72 -3.09 -11.78
C LYS A 26 -0.06 -3.90 -10.67
N MET A 27 0.23 -3.30 -9.52
CA MET A 27 0.85 -4.01 -8.39
C MET A 27 -0.03 -5.16 -7.88
N MET A 28 -1.35 -4.94 -7.78
CA MET A 28 -2.31 -5.96 -7.39
C MET A 28 -2.41 -7.09 -8.42
N HIS A 29 -2.45 -6.74 -9.71
CA HIS A 29 -2.42 -7.71 -10.80
C HIS A 29 -1.14 -8.56 -10.76
N ASP A 30 0.03 -7.92 -10.60
CA ASP A 30 1.32 -8.60 -10.51
C ASP A 30 1.44 -9.46 -9.23
N TYR A 31 0.64 -9.17 -8.18
CA TYR A 31 0.48 -10.01 -7.00
C TYR A 31 -0.45 -11.22 -7.25
N GLY A 32 -1.32 -11.15 -8.26
CA GLY A 32 -2.36 -12.16 -8.53
C GLY A 32 -3.67 -11.92 -7.77
N LYS A 33 -3.91 -10.70 -7.27
CA LYS A 33 -5.18 -10.32 -6.64
C LYS A 33 -6.10 -9.68 -7.68
N PRO A 34 -7.33 -10.18 -7.89
CA PRO A 34 -8.28 -9.54 -8.79
C PRO A 34 -8.67 -8.18 -8.22
N LEU A 35 -8.70 -7.16 -9.08
CA LEU A 35 -9.20 -5.85 -8.70
C LEU A 35 -10.72 -5.89 -8.50
N PRO A 36 -11.28 -4.97 -7.70
CA PRO A 36 -12.73 -4.82 -7.59
C PRO A 36 -13.34 -4.64 -9.00
N GLY A 37 -14.45 -5.33 -9.26
CA GLY A 37 -15.11 -5.31 -10.58
C GLY A 37 -15.62 -3.93 -11.02
N SER A 38 -15.60 -2.94 -10.12
CA SER A 38 -16.01 -1.54 -10.33
C SER A 38 -14.87 -0.59 -10.72
N CYS A 39 -13.61 -1.05 -10.79
CA CYS A 39 -12.48 -0.15 -11.09
C CYS A 39 -12.37 0.14 -12.59
N PHE A 40 -12.94 1.27 -13.04
CA PHE A 40 -12.81 1.79 -14.40
C PHE A 40 -11.81 2.94 -14.45
N PHE A 41 -10.65 2.72 -15.08
CA PHE A 41 -9.65 3.77 -15.35
C PHE A 41 -9.80 4.28 -16.78
N THR A 42 -10.82 5.11 -17.04
CA THR A 42 -11.02 5.71 -18.37
C THR A 42 -10.46 7.14 -18.42
N PRO A 43 -9.85 7.57 -19.55
CA PRO A 43 -9.42 8.97 -19.74
C PRO A 43 -10.58 9.98 -19.69
N GLU A 44 -11.81 9.50 -19.89
CA GLU A 44 -13.06 10.27 -19.99
C GLU A 44 -13.75 10.52 -18.65
N SER A 45 -13.26 9.96 -17.53
CA SER A 45 -13.76 10.22 -16.16
C SER A 45 -13.45 11.63 -15.64
N GLN A 46 -13.33 12.62 -16.53
CA GLN A 46 -12.86 13.99 -16.30
C GLN A 46 -13.75 14.81 -15.35
N TYR A 47 -14.92 14.27 -15.00
CA TYR A 47 -15.96 14.93 -14.20
C TYR A 47 -16.37 14.17 -12.93
N GLU A 48 -15.87 12.96 -12.71
CA GLU A 48 -16.23 12.15 -11.54
C GLU A 48 -14.99 12.00 -10.66
N ALA A 49 -15.17 12.20 -9.35
CA ALA A 49 -14.13 11.98 -8.36
C ALA A 49 -13.54 10.59 -8.60
N VAL A 50 -12.24 10.53 -8.91
CA VAL A 50 -11.57 9.25 -9.08
C VAL A 50 -11.41 8.68 -7.67
N GLU A 51 -12.28 7.75 -7.27
CA GLU A 51 -12.14 7.05 -6.00
C GLU A 51 -10.76 6.40 -5.93
N SER A 52 -10.04 6.64 -4.82
CA SER A 52 -8.71 6.07 -4.61
C SER A 52 -8.81 4.54 -4.51
N LEU A 53 -7.97 3.83 -5.28
CA LEU A 53 -7.86 2.37 -5.20
C LEU A 53 -7.05 1.94 -3.96
N PHE A 54 -6.45 2.88 -3.24
CA PHE A 54 -5.49 2.58 -2.18
C PHE A 54 -6.08 1.70 -1.07
N GLN A 55 -7.15 2.12 -0.41
CA GLN A 55 -7.80 1.34 0.64
C GLN A 55 -8.36 0.00 0.13
N PRO A 56 -9.16 -0.05 -0.95
CA PRO A 56 -9.65 -1.32 -1.49
C PRO A 56 -8.53 -2.31 -1.84
N ALA A 57 -7.39 -1.81 -2.33
CA ALA A 57 -6.23 -2.66 -2.62
C ALA A 57 -5.61 -3.25 -1.35
N LEU A 58 -5.50 -2.48 -0.26
CA LEU A 58 -5.03 -3.00 1.03
C LEU A 58 -5.95 -4.08 1.58
N GLU A 59 -7.26 -3.82 1.58
CA GLU A 59 -8.25 -4.79 2.07
C GLU A 59 -8.20 -6.11 1.27
N LEU A 60 -8.03 -6.04 -0.06
CA LEU A 60 -7.85 -7.21 -0.91
C LEU A 60 -6.51 -7.93 -0.68
N LEU A 61 -5.43 -7.17 -0.48
CA LEU A 61 -4.09 -7.71 -0.29
C LEU A 61 -4.02 -8.54 0.99
N PHE A 62 -4.59 -8.03 2.09
CA PHE A 62 -4.58 -8.67 3.41
C PHE A 62 -5.83 -9.51 3.70
N SER A 63 -6.87 -9.39 2.87
CA SER A 63 -8.17 -10.06 3.09
C SER A 63 -8.78 -9.69 4.45
N ALA A 64 -8.60 -8.44 4.86
CA ALA A 64 -8.98 -7.90 6.15
C ALA A 64 -9.52 -6.47 6.00
N SER A 65 -10.37 -6.04 6.93
CA SER A 65 -10.77 -4.64 7.01
C SER A 65 -9.58 -3.81 7.51
N VAL A 66 -9.34 -2.67 6.88
CA VAL A 66 -8.25 -1.75 7.24
C VAL A 66 -8.84 -0.53 7.92
N GLU A 67 -8.21 -0.06 8.99
CA GLU A 67 -8.63 1.13 9.72
C GLU A 67 -7.78 2.32 9.30
N PHE A 68 -8.44 3.45 9.04
CA PHE A 68 -7.81 4.72 8.68
C PHE A 68 -8.17 5.75 9.75
N GLU A 69 -7.15 6.34 10.34
CA GLU A 69 -7.26 7.47 11.26
C GLU A 69 -6.55 8.66 10.63
N ASP A 70 -7.33 9.66 10.22
CA ASP A 70 -6.81 10.90 9.64
C ASP A 70 -6.75 11.98 10.73
N ASP A 71 -5.57 12.53 10.98
CA ASP A 71 -5.41 13.78 11.73
C ASP A 71 -5.28 14.94 10.75
N ASP A 72 -6.43 15.52 10.40
CA ASP A 72 -6.54 16.65 9.49
C ASP A 72 -5.77 17.89 9.98
N MET A 73 -5.40 17.98 11.27
CA MET A 73 -4.62 19.10 11.79
C MET A 73 -3.12 18.96 11.54
N GLU A 74 -2.62 17.72 11.49
CA GLU A 74 -1.19 17.42 11.39
C GLU A 74 -0.77 16.94 9.99
N GLU A 75 -1.70 16.85 9.04
CA GLU A 75 -1.47 16.23 7.72
C GLU A 75 -0.92 14.79 7.83
N THR A 76 -1.28 14.13 8.93
CA THR A 76 -0.81 12.79 9.30
C THR A 76 -1.96 11.81 9.14
N ARG A 77 -1.65 10.65 8.54
CA ARG A 77 -2.60 9.56 8.38
C ARG A 77 -2.00 8.28 8.94
N CYS A 78 -2.74 7.65 9.83
CA CYS A 78 -2.41 6.38 10.44
C CYS A 78 -3.28 5.28 9.83
N ILE A 79 -2.64 4.22 9.37
CA ILE A 79 -3.32 3.07 8.76
C ILE A 79 -2.99 1.85 9.59
N THR A 80 -4.01 1.18 10.10
CA THR A 80 -3.85 -0.08 10.83
C THR A 80 -4.34 -1.23 9.96
N ILE A 81 -3.41 -2.11 9.60
CA ILE A 81 -3.66 -3.27 8.75
C ILE A 81 -3.57 -4.54 9.62
N PRO A 82 -4.66 -5.30 9.79
CA PRO A 82 -4.60 -6.57 10.48
C PRO A 82 -3.78 -7.60 9.68
N VAL A 83 -2.83 -8.26 10.35
CA VAL A 83 -1.92 -9.27 9.79
C VAL A 83 -1.71 -10.41 10.78
N SER A 84 -2.71 -11.30 10.89
CA SER A 84 -2.71 -12.43 11.82
C SER A 84 -1.50 -13.37 11.69
N GLU A 85 -0.90 -13.44 10.50
CA GLU A 85 0.27 -14.28 10.23
C GLU A 85 1.50 -13.88 11.05
N LEU A 86 1.60 -12.61 11.47
CA LEU A 86 2.70 -12.10 12.29
C LEU A 86 2.81 -12.81 13.65
N MET A 87 1.69 -13.26 14.21
CA MET A 87 1.68 -14.00 15.49
C MET A 87 2.45 -15.33 15.41
N THR A 88 2.64 -15.87 14.21
CA THR A 88 3.34 -17.14 13.99
C THR A 88 4.84 -16.97 13.76
N LEU A 89 5.31 -15.73 13.58
CA LEU A 89 6.70 -15.42 13.29
C LEU A 89 7.50 -15.22 14.57
N ARG A 90 8.77 -15.60 14.52
CA ARG A 90 9.76 -15.25 15.55
C ARG A 90 10.14 -13.78 15.46
N GLU A 91 10.61 -13.22 16.56
CA GLU A 91 11.09 -11.82 16.63
C GLU A 91 12.16 -11.49 15.57
N GLU A 92 13.07 -12.43 15.29
CA GLU A 92 14.07 -12.26 14.21
C GLU A 92 13.43 -12.12 12.82
N GLN A 93 12.33 -12.83 12.56
CA GLN A 93 11.60 -12.75 11.30
C GLN A 93 10.79 -11.45 11.21
N LYS A 94 10.16 -11.04 12.32
CA LYS A 94 9.50 -9.73 12.43
C LYS A 94 10.47 -8.58 12.20
N ALA A 95 11.70 -8.67 12.72
CA ALA A 95 12.73 -7.65 12.50
C ALA A 95 13.12 -7.50 11.02
N VAL A 96 13.20 -8.60 10.26
CA VAL A 96 13.41 -8.55 8.80
C VAL A 96 12.24 -7.87 8.08
N LEU A 97 11.00 -8.10 8.54
CA LEU A 97 9.83 -7.42 7.98
C LEU A 97 9.82 -5.93 8.33
N ALA A 98 10.20 -5.56 9.55
CA ALA A 98 10.30 -4.17 9.99
C ALA A 98 11.35 -3.39 9.17
N ASP A 99 12.48 -4.00 8.84
CA ASP A 99 13.52 -3.37 8.01
C ASP A 99 12.99 -2.97 6.62
N ILE A 100 12.13 -3.80 6.02
CA ILE A 100 11.52 -3.54 4.70
C ILE A 100 10.62 -2.30 4.70
N VAL A 101 9.97 -2.01 5.83
CA VAL A 101 8.96 -0.96 5.95
C VAL A 101 9.39 0.22 6.83
N SER A 102 10.63 0.19 7.32
CA SER A 102 11.19 1.12 8.31
C SER A 102 11.01 2.60 7.95
N SER A 103 11.20 2.96 6.68
CA SER A 103 10.78 4.25 6.15
C SER A 103 10.56 4.20 4.64
N PHE A 104 9.72 5.11 4.16
CA PHE A 104 9.57 5.36 2.74
C PHE A 104 9.46 6.86 2.50
N GLU A 105 10.13 7.31 1.44
CA GLU A 105 10.02 8.68 0.94
C GLU A 105 9.47 8.62 -0.48
N ASP A 106 8.53 9.50 -0.77
CA ASP A 106 8.08 9.70 -2.14
C ASP A 106 9.17 10.43 -2.94
N PRO A 107 9.43 10.06 -4.21
CA PRO A 107 10.48 10.68 -5.03
C PRO A 107 10.36 12.20 -5.19
N LEU A 108 9.17 12.77 -4.97
CA LEU A 108 8.94 14.21 -5.03
C LEU A 108 9.22 14.94 -3.70
N GLY A 109 9.48 14.20 -2.62
CA GLY A 109 9.79 14.73 -1.29
C GLY A 109 8.58 15.31 -0.55
N GLU A 110 7.37 15.09 -1.06
CA GLU A 110 6.11 15.61 -0.49
C GLU A 110 5.47 14.68 0.54
N LEU A 111 5.92 13.43 0.59
CA LEU A 111 5.40 12.40 1.48
C LEU A 111 6.57 11.63 2.07
N TRP A 112 6.51 11.44 3.37
CA TRP A 112 7.35 10.48 4.06
C TRP A 112 6.48 9.67 5.00
N GLY A 113 6.90 8.45 5.27
CA GLY A 113 6.19 7.63 6.23
C GLY A 113 7.08 6.57 6.81
N GLU A 114 6.56 5.99 7.87
CA GLU A 114 7.17 4.94 8.64
C GLU A 114 6.13 3.86 8.89
N ALA A 115 6.59 2.66 9.20
CA ALA A 115 5.68 1.60 9.57
C ALA A 115 6.28 0.75 10.68
N GLU A 116 5.39 0.32 11.57
CA GLU A 116 5.72 -0.51 12.72
C GLU A 116 5.03 -1.86 12.58
N VAL A 117 5.82 -2.92 12.80
CA VAL A 117 5.34 -4.30 12.76
C VAL A 117 4.99 -4.73 14.18
N GLY A 118 3.70 -4.84 14.46
CA GLY A 118 3.17 -5.34 15.72
C GLY A 118 3.08 -6.87 15.77
N ASP A 119 2.37 -7.37 16.78
CA ASP A 119 2.18 -8.81 16.96
C ASP A 119 1.18 -9.42 15.97
N ASP A 120 0.15 -8.65 15.60
CA ASP A 120 -0.93 -9.08 14.71
C ASP A 120 -1.40 -8.00 13.75
N GLN A 121 -0.66 -6.90 13.66
CA GLN A 121 -0.97 -5.77 12.79
C GLN A 121 0.29 -5.09 12.26
N LEU A 122 0.14 -4.45 11.11
CA LEU A 122 1.09 -3.50 10.55
C LEU A 122 0.48 -2.11 10.68
N GLN A 123 1.15 -1.22 11.41
CA GLN A 123 0.75 0.18 11.53
C GLN A 123 1.61 1.01 10.58
N VAL A 124 0.98 1.83 9.74
CA VAL A 124 1.66 2.68 8.75
C VAL A 124 1.28 4.12 9.01
N THR A 125 2.28 4.97 9.26
CA THR A 125 2.11 6.41 9.45
C THR A 125 2.60 7.12 8.20
N ILE A 126 1.75 7.95 7.61
CA ILE A 126 2.05 8.75 6.42
C ILE A 126 1.93 10.21 6.79
N ASN A 127 2.97 10.98 6.52
CA ASN A 127 3.01 12.41 6.75
C ASN A 127 3.04 13.13 5.40
N GLY A 128 2.11 14.08 5.23
CA GLY A 128 2.08 15.03 4.11
C GLY A 128 0.71 15.17 3.46
N VAL A 129 0.61 16.22 2.63
CA VAL A 129 -0.64 16.73 2.04
C VAL A 129 -1.40 15.66 1.24
N TRP A 130 -0.70 14.74 0.58
CA TRP A 130 -1.25 13.79 -0.40
C TRP A 130 -1.22 12.33 0.08
N GLY A 131 -2.19 11.96 0.91
CA GLY A 131 -2.12 10.80 1.81
C GLY A 131 -1.99 9.39 1.23
N TYR A 132 -2.22 9.16 -0.07
CA TYR A 132 -2.30 7.81 -0.61
C TYR A 132 -1.49 7.69 -1.91
N SER A 133 -0.19 7.45 -1.77
CA SER A 133 0.74 7.31 -2.90
C SER A 133 1.00 5.84 -3.26
N SER A 134 1.21 5.57 -4.55
CA SER A 134 1.70 4.26 -5.01
C SER A 134 3.06 3.89 -4.41
N SER A 135 3.84 4.87 -3.95
CA SER A 135 5.08 4.67 -3.19
C SER A 135 4.83 3.91 -1.88
N VAL A 136 3.79 4.30 -1.14
CA VAL A 136 3.38 3.63 0.10
C VAL A 136 2.89 2.21 -0.19
N MET A 137 2.00 2.07 -1.18
CA MET A 137 1.48 0.77 -1.60
C MET A 137 2.62 -0.18 -2.01
N LYS A 138 3.63 0.31 -2.73
CA LYS A 138 4.81 -0.47 -3.12
C LYS A 138 5.58 -1.00 -1.91
N CYS A 139 5.70 -0.21 -0.84
CA CYS A 139 6.31 -0.64 0.41
C CYS A 139 5.50 -1.78 1.05
N ILE A 140 4.19 -1.58 1.20
CA ILE A 140 3.28 -2.57 1.78
C ILE A 140 3.24 -3.88 0.97
N VAL A 141 3.26 -3.78 -0.37
CA VAL A 141 3.33 -4.96 -1.24
C VAL A 141 4.64 -5.73 -1.05
N ARG A 142 5.78 -5.04 -0.87
CA ARG A 142 7.06 -5.71 -0.57
C ARG A 142 7.01 -6.44 0.77
N PHE A 143 6.43 -5.82 1.78
CA PHE A 143 6.18 -6.44 3.07
C PHE A 143 5.34 -7.71 2.92
N LYS A 144 4.18 -7.63 2.26
CA LYS A 144 3.29 -8.79 2.09
C LYS A 144 3.98 -9.90 1.30
N LYS A 145 4.72 -9.58 0.23
CA LYS A 145 5.50 -10.59 -0.51
C LYS A 145 6.48 -11.32 0.39
N LYS A 146 7.20 -10.57 1.23
CA LYS A 146 8.18 -11.18 2.13
C LYS A 146 7.52 -12.04 3.22
N LEU A 147 6.42 -11.56 3.78
CA LEU A 147 5.61 -12.31 4.72
C LEU A 147 5.13 -13.64 4.09
N ASP A 148 4.58 -13.61 2.88
CA ASP A 148 4.11 -14.81 2.18
C ASP A 148 5.24 -15.80 1.88
N GLU A 149 6.45 -15.31 1.57
CA GLU A 149 7.64 -16.17 1.43
C GLU A 149 8.01 -16.85 2.76
N MET A 150 7.99 -16.12 3.87
CA MET A 150 8.28 -16.67 5.19
C MET A 150 7.24 -17.71 5.59
N MET A 151 5.96 -17.44 5.36
CA MET A 151 4.85 -18.36 5.68
C MET A 151 4.95 -19.67 4.89
N LYS A 152 5.36 -19.62 3.62
CA LYS A 152 5.65 -20.83 2.83
C LYS A 152 6.77 -21.67 3.45
N GLY A 153 7.79 -21.02 4.02
CA GLY A 153 8.88 -21.69 4.75
C GLY A 153 8.42 -22.33 6.06
N VAL A 154 7.59 -21.63 6.85
CA VAL A 154 7.02 -22.14 8.11
C VAL A 154 6.12 -23.35 7.88
N CYS A 155 5.32 -23.36 6.81
CA CYS A 155 4.50 -24.52 6.45
C CYS A 155 5.33 -25.75 6.03
N ALA A 156 6.51 -25.55 5.45
CA ALA A 156 7.40 -26.64 5.04
C ALA A 156 8.12 -27.29 6.24
N GLU A 157 8.54 -26.50 7.22
CA GLU A 157 9.20 -27.00 8.44
C GLU A 157 8.24 -27.79 9.34
N ASN A 158 6.95 -27.43 9.35
CA ASN A 158 5.91 -28.15 10.10
C ASN A 158 5.32 -29.37 9.36
N GLY A 159 5.69 -29.59 8.09
CA GLY A 159 5.18 -30.68 7.25
C GLY A 159 6.04 -31.96 7.23
N ALA A 160 7.22 -31.95 7.86
CA ALA A 160 8.18 -33.05 7.74
C ALA A 160 8.10 -34.07 8.90
N HIS A 161 6.91 -34.39 9.42
CA HIS A 161 6.69 -35.57 10.27
C HIS A 161 5.24 -36.06 10.18
N ALA A 162 4.85 -36.63 9.04
CA ALA A 162 3.69 -37.51 8.97
C ALA A 162 3.84 -38.51 7.81
N GLY A 163 4.09 -39.78 8.15
CA GLY A 163 3.95 -40.93 7.26
C GLY A 163 5.25 -41.53 6.75
#